data_AF-A0A7C5HVY3-F1
#
_entry.id   AF-A0A7C5HVY3-F1
#
_cell.length_a   1.000
_cell.length_b   1.000
_cell.length_c   1.000
_cell.angle_alpha   90.00
_cell.angle_beta   90.00
_cell.angle_gamma   90.00
#
_symmetry.space_group_name_H-M   'P 1'
#
loop_
_entity.id
_entity.type
_entity.pdbx_description
1 polymer ?
#
loop_
_entity_poly.entity_id
_entity_poly.type
_entity_poly.pdbx_seq_one_letter_code
_entity_poly.pdbx_strand_id
1 'polypeptide(L)'
;MLRLGSEPENMREMELDDIFISRLQLLIIMTKSYLSKYPLGNYREHSILENAEFVKVDAVGLAEDIAFFGWDENSQDGLKFEPVFYQRVKLLAIMAEAFAKGHSLEEHKQEALEKNLNKICETITFSKTISDMQFLKVA
;
A
#
# COMPACT_ATOMS: atom_id res chain seq x y z
N MET A 1 -1.74 -29.41 -18.91
CA MET A 1 -2.02 -28.00 -18.57
C MET A 1 -0.70 -27.42 -18.05
N LEU A 2 -0.13 -26.42 -18.72
CA LEU A 2 1.11 -25.77 -18.25
C LEU A 2 0.77 -24.95 -17.01
N ARG A 3 1.31 -25.34 -15.86
CA ARG A 3 1.20 -24.55 -14.63
C ARG A 3 2.21 -23.41 -14.73
N LEU A 4 1.71 -22.18 -14.81
CA LEU A 4 2.52 -20.96 -14.76
C LEU A 4 2.43 -20.41 -13.33
N GLY A 5 3.56 -20.36 -12.62
CA GLY A 5 3.63 -19.88 -11.25
C GLY A 5 4.80 -20.52 -10.49
N SER A 6 5.02 -20.10 -9.25
CA SER A 6 6.05 -20.66 -8.38
C SER A 6 5.81 -22.15 -8.11
N GLU A 7 6.90 -22.89 -7.93
CA GLU A 7 6.87 -24.28 -7.44
C GLU A 7 6.09 -24.36 -6.13
N PRO A 8 5.36 -25.47 -5.83
CA PRO A 8 4.54 -25.60 -4.62
C PRO A 8 5.29 -25.30 -3.32
N GLU A 9 6.57 -25.66 -3.26
CA GLU A 9 7.47 -25.41 -2.13
C GLU A 9 7.80 -23.92 -1.91
N ASN A 10 7.59 -23.08 -2.92
CA ASN A 10 7.77 -21.63 -2.87
C ASN A 10 6.43 -20.87 -2.75
N MET A 11 5.33 -21.60 -2.58
CA MET A 11 4.01 -21.00 -2.32
C MET A 11 3.76 -21.00 -0.82
N ARG A 12 3.59 -19.82 -0.24
CA ARG A 12 3.07 -19.67 1.12
C ARG A 12 1.61 -19.24 1.10
N GLU A 13 0.90 -19.51 2.19
CA GLU A 13 -0.45 -18.98 2.38
C GLU A 13 -0.42 -17.45 2.41
N MET A 14 -1.47 -16.85 1.85
CA MET A 14 -1.62 -15.40 1.78
C MET A 14 -2.23 -14.91 3.09
N GLU A 15 -1.52 -14.04 3.78
CA GLU A 15 -1.97 -13.42 5.02
C GLU A 15 -2.75 -12.12 4.72
N LEU A 16 -3.47 -11.59 5.72
CA LEU A 16 -4.21 -10.34 5.57
C LEU A 16 -3.28 -9.18 5.17
N ASP A 17 -2.08 -9.17 5.73
CA ASP A 17 -1.02 -8.21 5.42
C ASP A 17 -0.59 -8.26 3.94
N ASP A 18 -0.58 -9.45 3.32
CA ASP A 18 -0.27 -9.59 1.90
C ASP A 18 -1.35 -8.99 1.01
N ILE A 19 -2.61 -9.16 1.42
CA ILE A 19 -3.75 -8.55 0.73
C ILE A 19 -3.64 -7.04 0.83
N PHE A 20 -3.42 -6.51 2.04
CA PHE A 20 -3.25 -5.08 2.26
C PHE A 20 -2.11 -4.50 1.41
N ILE A 21 -0.92 -5.11 1.46
CA ILE A 21 0.23 -4.66 0.68
C ILE A 21 -0.05 -4.75 -0.82
N SER A 22 -0.67 -5.82 -1.30
CA SER A 22 -1.00 -5.98 -2.73
C SER A 22 -1.96 -4.89 -3.21
N ARG A 23 -3.01 -4.60 -2.42
CA ARG A 23 -4.00 -3.54 -2.70
C ARG A 23 -3.34 -2.17 -2.68
N LEU A 24 -2.47 -1.90 -1.71
CA LEU A 24 -1.69 -0.67 -1.61
C LEU A 24 -0.74 -0.49 -2.80
N GLN A 25 -0.03 -1.55 -3.22
CA GLN A 25 0.87 -1.51 -4.37
C GLN A 25 0.11 -1.20 -5.67
N LEU A 26 -1.07 -1.80 -5.87
CA LEU A 26 -1.90 -1.49 -7.03
C LEU A 26 -2.35 -0.02 -7.02
N LEU A 27 -2.77 0.48 -5.86
CA LEU A 27 -3.16 1.88 -5.69
C LEU A 27 -1.99 2.85 -5.96
N ILE A 28 -0.77 2.50 -5.51
CA ILE A 28 0.45 3.26 -5.80
C ILE A 28 0.71 3.32 -7.30
N ILE A 29 0.65 2.19 -8.00
CA ILE A 29 0.90 2.12 -9.45
C ILE A 29 -0.12 2.98 -10.21
N MET A 30 -1.42 2.83 -9.88
CA MET A 30 -2.48 3.59 -10.53
C MET A 30 -2.35 5.09 -10.27
N THR A 31 -1.96 5.48 -9.05
CA THR A 31 -1.73 6.88 -8.71
C THR A 31 -0.53 7.46 -9.45
N LYS A 32 0.58 6.71 -9.56
CA LYS A 32 1.72 7.10 -10.40
C LYS A 32 1.30 7.29 -11.86
N SER A 33 0.49 6.37 -12.40
CA SER A 33 -0.03 6.49 -13.77
C SER A 33 -0.88 7.76 -13.95
N TYR A 34 -1.75 8.08 -12.99
CA TYR A 34 -2.54 9.32 -13.01
C TYR A 34 -1.65 10.57 -13.01
N LEU A 35 -0.63 10.62 -12.13
CA LEU A 35 0.31 11.75 -12.06
C LEU A 35 1.09 11.93 -13.37
N SER A 36 1.47 10.83 -14.02
CA SER A 36 2.09 10.82 -15.35
C SER A 36 1.12 11.06 -16.52
N LYS A 37 -0.13 11.49 -16.24
CA LYS A 37 -1.15 11.85 -17.24
C LYS A 37 -1.60 10.69 -18.13
N TYR A 38 -1.45 9.45 -17.66
CA TYR A 38 -2.04 8.31 -18.36
C TYR A 38 -3.55 8.26 -18.16
N PRO A 39 -4.34 7.95 -19.20
CA PRO A 39 -5.77 7.84 -19.07
C PRO A 39 -6.14 6.67 -18.15
N LEU A 40 -6.99 6.93 -17.17
CA LEU A 40 -7.48 5.88 -16.26
C LEU A 40 -8.53 5.02 -16.98
N GLY A 41 -9.60 5.64 -17.45
CA GLY A 41 -10.74 4.93 -18.00
C GLY A 41 -11.50 4.14 -16.93
N ASN A 42 -12.72 3.72 -17.28
CA ASN A 42 -13.71 3.23 -16.31
C ASN A 42 -13.19 2.07 -15.44
N TYR A 43 -12.45 1.12 -16.02
CA TYR A 43 -11.94 -0.04 -15.28
C TYR A 43 -10.89 0.35 -14.23
N ARG A 44 -9.97 1.26 -14.57
CA ARG A 44 -8.92 1.69 -13.62
C ARG A 44 -9.52 2.60 -12.56
N GLU A 45 -10.45 3.48 -12.93
CA GLU A 45 -11.18 4.30 -11.98
C GLU A 45 -11.92 3.45 -10.95
N HIS A 46 -12.68 2.45 -11.40
CA HIS A 46 -13.38 1.53 -10.50
C HIS A 46 -12.40 0.78 -9.60
N SER A 47 -11.32 0.25 -10.18
CA SER A 47 -10.26 -0.41 -9.42
C SER A 47 -9.64 0.51 -8.37
N ILE A 48 -9.36 1.76 -8.70
CA ILE A 48 -8.83 2.74 -7.75
C ILE A 48 -9.81 2.94 -6.59
N LEU A 49 -11.11 3.09 -6.87
CA LEU A 49 -12.12 3.28 -5.82
C LEU A 49 -12.19 2.09 -4.87
N GLU A 50 -12.23 0.86 -5.40
CA GLU A 50 -12.25 -0.35 -4.57
C GLU A 50 -10.98 -0.50 -3.71
N ASN A 51 -9.81 -0.29 -4.32
CA ASN A 51 -8.55 -0.41 -3.60
C ASN A 51 -8.37 0.72 -2.57
N ALA A 52 -8.79 1.95 -2.90
CA ALA A 52 -8.74 3.07 -1.99
C ALA A 52 -9.64 2.86 -0.77
N GLU A 53 -10.86 2.36 -0.96
CA GLU A 53 -11.77 2.07 0.15
C GLU A 53 -11.18 1.01 1.08
N PHE A 54 -10.73 -0.10 0.50
CA PHE A 54 -10.11 -1.20 1.26
C PHE A 54 -8.92 -0.72 2.09
N VAL A 55 -7.95 -0.09 1.43
CA VAL A 55 -6.70 0.37 2.06
C VAL A 55 -6.96 1.45 3.11
N LYS A 56 -7.94 2.33 2.88
CA LYS A 56 -8.33 3.39 3.84
C LYS A 56 -8.90 2.80 5.12
N VAL A 57 -9.80 1.80 5.01
CA VAL A 57 -10.42 1.14 6.17
C VAL A 57 -9.36 0.40 6.97
N ASP A 58 -8.52 -0.41 6.32
CA ASP A 58 -7.46 -1.16 6.99
C ASP A 58 -6.42 -0.23 7.63
N ALA A 59 -6.01 0.84 6.95
CA ALA A 59 -5.06 1.79 7.52
C ALA A 59 -5.61 2.54 8.74
N VAL A 60 -6.93 2.75 8.81
CA VAL A 60 -7.58 3.34 10.00
C VAL A 60 -7.62 2.32 11.13
N GLY A 61 -8.06 1.10 10.87
CA GLY A 61 -8.09 0.04 11.89
C GLY A 61 -6.71 -0.20 12.50
N LEU A 62 -5.68 -0.34 11.66
CA LEU A 62 -4.30 -0.55 12.11
C LEU A 62 -3.75 0.65 12.91
N ALA A 63 -4.10 1.88 12.55
CA ALA A 63 -3.69 3.06 13.30
C ALA A 63 -4.38 3.15 14.67
N GLU A 64 -5.66 2.79 14.75
CA GLU A 64 -6.43 2.71 16.00
C GLU A 64 -5.89 1.61 16.91
N ASP A 65 -5.59 0.44 16.36
CA ASP A 65 -4.98 -0.68 17.09
C ASP A 65 -3.62 -0.27 17.68
N ILE A 66 -2.76 0.40 16.91
CA ILE A 66 -1.47 0.89 17.42
C ILE A 66 -1.67 1.94 18.53
N ALA A 67 -2.66 2.83 18.39
CA ALA A 67 -2.97 3.82 19.41
C ALA A 67 -3.51 3.18 20.70
N PHE A 68 -4.25 2.08 20.60
CA PHE A 68 -4.90 1.40 21.73
C PHE A 68 -3.97 0.41 22.45
N PHE A 69 -3.26 -0.44 21.70
CA PHE A 69 -2.38 -1.47 22.25
C PHE A 69 -0.94 -0.97 22.51
N GLY A 70 -0.63 0.24 22.05
CA GLY A 70 0.72 0.79 22.08
C GLY A 70 1.59 0.21 20.96
N TRP A 71 2.56 1.01 20.52
CA TRP A 71 3.56 0.56 19.56
C TRP A 71 4.62 -0.27 20.30
N ASP A 72 4.52 -1.59 20.21
CA ASP A 72 5.54 -2.51 20.71
C ASP A 72 6.45 -2.94 19.55
N GLU A 73 7.71 -2.49 19.58
CA GLU A 73 8.75 -2.91 18.64
C GLU A 73 9.06 -4.41 18.71
N ASN A 74 8.71 -5.08 19.82
CA ASN A 74 9.12 -6.47 20.08
C ASN A 74 8.07 -7.53 19.73
N SER A 75 6.85 -7.15 19.38
CA SER A 75 5.81 -8.10 18.98
C SER A 75 6.10 -8.62 17.57
N GLN A 76 6.42 -9.91 17.43
CA GLN A 76 6.88 -10.54 16.18
C GLN A 76 5.77 -10.92 15.19
N ASP A 77 4.52 -10.52 15.42
CA ASP A 77 3.38 -10.98 14.60
C ASP A 77 2.80 -9.82 13.78
N GLY A 78 2.98 -9.87 12.45
CA GLY A 78 2.43 -8.92 11.45
C GLY A 78 3.36 -7.78 11.00
N LEU A 79 3.02 -7.16 9.85
CA LEU A 79 3.65 -5.95 9.30
C LEU A 79 3.35 -4.73 10.16
N LYS A 80 4.17 -4.46 11.18
CA LYS A 80 4.04 -3.25 11.99
C LYS A 80 4.86 -2.09 11.44
N PHE A 81 4.23 -1.27 10.61
CA PHE A 81 4.78 0.04 10.25
C PHE A 81 4.55 1.07 11.37
N GLU A 82 5.31 2.17 11.35
CA GLU A 82 5.08 3.32 12.23
C GLU A 82 3.69 3.94 11.98
N PRO A 83 3.01 4.51 12.99
CA PRO A 83 1.70 5.17 12.82
C PRO A 83 1.65 6.20 11.69
N VAL A 84 2.76 6.93 11.47
CA VAL A 84 2.89 7.93 10.41
C VAL A 84 2.75 7.30 9.02
N PHE A 85 3.17 6.04 8.84
CA PHE A 85 2.98 5.32 7.57
C PHE A 85 1.49 5.15 7.26
N TYR A 86 0.69 4.68 8.21
CA TYR A 86 -0.75 4.47 8.03
C TYR A 86 -1.49 5.78 7.73
N GLN A 87 -1.07 6.89 8.37
CA GLN A 87 -1.59 8.22 8.04
C GLN A 87 -1.29 8.63 6.59
N ARG A 88 -0.08 8.35 6.10
CA ARG A 88 0.31 8.60 4.70
C ARG A 88 -0.49 7.75 3.72
N VAL A 89 -0.69 6.48 4.05
CA VAL A 89 -1.49 5.54 3.26
C VAL A 89 -2.95 5.99 3.20
N LYS A 90 -3.53 6.42 4.32
CA LYS A 90 -4.88 7.00 4.36
C LYS A 90 -5.00 8.24 3.48
N LEU A 91 -4.02 9.15 3.53
CA LEU A 91 -3.99 10.33 2.65
C LEU A 91 -3.94 9.94 1.17
N LEU A 92 -3.08 8.98 0.80
CA LEU A 92 -3.01 8.44 -0.55
C LEU A 92 -4.38 7.92 -1.01
N ALA A 93 -5.05 7.11 -0.19
CA ALA A 93 -6.36 6.55 -0.52
C ALA A 93 -7.43 7.62 -0.74
N ILE A 94 -7.50 8.62 0.14
CA ILE A 94 -8.45 9.74 0.02
C ILE A 94 -8.21 10.53 -1.28
N MET A 95 -6.95 10.84 -1.59
CA MET A 95 -6.61 11.59 -2.80
C MET A 95 -6.87 10.77 -4.07
N ALA A 96 -6.61 9.46 -4.01
CA ALA A 96 -6.88 8.53 -5.10
C ALA A 96 -8.37 8.39 -5.39
N GLU A 97 -9.18 8.25 -4.35
CA GLU A 97 -10.63 8.25 -4.45
C GLU A 97 -11.14 9.56 -5.07
N ALA A 98 -10.59 10.70 -4.65
CA ALA A 98 -11.00 12.00 -5.17
C ALA A 98 -10.77 12.12 -6.68
N PHE A 99 -9.57 11.82 -7.18
CA PHE A 99 -9.30 11.95 -8.62
C PHE A 99 -10.01 10.88 -9.44
N ALA A 100 -10.23 9.68 -8.91
CA ALA A 100 -10.99 8.63 -9.60
C ALA A 100 -12.49 8.99 -9.74
N LYS A 101 -13.03 9.80 -8.83
CA LYS A 101 -14.37 10.39 -8.94
C LYS A 101 -14.44 11.58 -9.90
N GLY A 102 -13.35 11.90 -10.60
CA GLY A 102 -13.29 12.99 -11.58
C GLY A 102 -12.91 14.36 -11.00
N HIS A 103 -12.50 14.45 -9.74
CA HIS A 103 -11.98 15.71 -9.19
C HIS A 103 -10.58 15.97 -9.74
N SER A 104 -10.37 17.15 -10.35
CA SER A 104 -9.04 17.58 -10.76
C SER A 104 -8.22 18.00 -9.54
N LEU A 105 -7.01 17.46 -9.41
CA LEU A 105 -6.05 17.91 -8.41
C LEU A 105 -5.28 19.10 -8.95
N GLU A 106 -5.28 20.20 -8.20
CA GLU A 106 -4.39 21.34 -8.46
C GLU A 106 -2.91 20.93 -8.40
N GLU A 107 -2.03 21.66 -9.08
CA GLU A 107 -0.60 21.32 -9.21
C GLU A 107 0.09 21.09 -7.86
N HIS A 108 -0.11 21.99 -6.90
CA HIS A 108 0.46 21.83 -5.56
C HIS A 108 -0.05 20.57 -4.83
N LYS A 109 -1.29 20.13 -5.10
CA LYS A 109 -1.84 18.88 -4.54
C LYS A 109 -1.24 17.65 -5.24
N GLN A 110 -0.97 17.73 -6.54
CA GLN A 110 -0.25 16.68 -7.26
C GLN A 110 1.18 16.52 -6.73
N GLU A 111 1.89 17.61 -6.47
CA GLU A 111 3.22 17.57 -5.84
C GLU A 111 3.18 16.97 -4.43
N ALA A 112 2.19 17.36 -3.62
CA ALA A 112 2.01 16.80 -2.28
C ALA A 112 1.72 15.30 -2.32
N LEU A 113 0.88 14.86 -3.27
CA LEU A 113 0.59 13.46 -3.51
C LEU A 113 1.84 12.68 -3.92
N GLU A 114 2.65 13.23 -4.84
CA GLU A 114 3.90 12.62 -5.28
C GLU A 114 4.90 12.47 -4.12
N LYS A 115 5.09 13.52 -3.31
CA LYS A 115 5.95 13.47 -2.12
C LYS A 115 5.47 12.41 -1.12
N ASN A 116 4.16 12.34 -0.88
CA ASN A 116 3.58 11.34 0.01
C ASN A 116 3.81 9.92 -0.52
N LEU A 117 3.57 9.71 -1.81
CA LEU A 117 3.73 8.42 -2.47
C LEU A 117 5.18 7.93 -2.44
N ASN A 118 6.15 8.83 -2.66
CA ASN A 118 7.57 8.48 -2.54
C ASN A 118 7.94 8.02 -1.13
N LYS A 119 7.42 8.68 -0.08
CA LYS A 119 7.63 8.26 1.32
C LYS A 119 7.06 6.88 1.59
N ILE A 120 5.85 6.58 1.10
CA ILE A 120 5.24 5.25 1.23
C ILE A 120 6.10 4.19 0.52
N CYS A 121 6.56 4.48 -0.71
CA CYS A 121 7.41 3.57 -1.47
C CYS A 121 8.77 3.30 -0.78
N GLU A 122 9.40 4.33 -0.22
CA GLU A 122 10.63 4.19 0.57
C GLU A 122 10.41 3.23 1.75
N THR A 123 9.34 3.42 2.54
CA THR A 123 9.02 2.57 3.69
C THR A 123 8.75 1.12 3.28
N ILE A 124 7.94 0.88 2.25
CA ILE A 124 7.63 -0.49 1.78
C ILE A 124 8.89 -1.17 1.24
N THR A 125 9.71 -0.46 0.45
CA THR A 125 10.94 -1.05 -0.12
C THR A 125 11.93 -1.41 0.99
N PHE A 126 12.11 -0.54 1.98
CA PHE A 126 12.98 -0.82 3.11
C PHE A 126 12.51 -2.01 3.94
N SER A 127 11.19 -2.13 4.18
CA SER A 127 10.62 -3.27 4.91
C SER A 127 10.85 -4.62 4.19
N LYS A 128 10.70 -4.65 2.86
CA LYS A 128 10.99 -5.86 2.06
C LYS A 128 12.46 -6.25 2.15
N THR A 129 13.37 -5.28 2.00
CA THR A 129 14.81 -5.52 2.10
C THR A 129 15.22 -6.08 3.48
N ILE A 130 14.61 -5.60 4.57
CA ILE A 130 14.88 -6.15 5.92
C ILE A 130 14.37 -7.58 6.04
N SER A 131 13.16 -7.86 5.58
CA SER A 131 12.60 -9.21 5.59
C SER A 131 13.50 -10.19 4.82
N ASP A 132 13.91 -9.81 3.60
CA ASP A 132 14.82 -10.61 2.76
C ASP A 132 16.19 -10.84 3.43
N MET A 133 16.74 -9.85 4.13
CA MET A 133 18.00 -10.00 4.90
C MET A 133 17.85 -10.92 6.12
N GLN A 134 16.69 -10.96 6.77
CA GLN A 134 16.43 -11.89 7.87
C GLN A 134 16.34 -13.34 7.38
N PHE A 135 15.73 -13.58 6.21
CA PHE A 135 15.75 -14.89 5.56
C PHE A 135 17.18 -15.38 5.26
N LEU A 136 18.09 -14.48 4.88
CA LEU A 136 19.49 -14.83 4.58
C LEU A 136 20.34 -15.20 5.81
N LYS A 137 19.93 -14.84 7.03
CA LYS A 137 20.69 -15.16 8.26
C LYS A 137 20.45 -16.57 8.80
N VAL A 138 19.57 -17.35 8.18
CA VAL A 138 19.20 -18.71 8.62
C VAL A 138 19.77 -19.79 7.67
N ALA A 139 20.66 -19.43 6.74
CA ALA A 139 21.34 -20.35 5.82
C ALA A 139 22.83 -20.52 6.17
#